data_AF-A0A9E7GIL7-F1
#
_entry.id   AF-A0A9E7GIL7-F1
#
_cell.length_a   1.000
_cell.length_b   1.000
_cell.length_c   1.000
_cell.angle_alpha   90.00
_cell.angle_beta   90.00
_cell.angle_gamma   90.00
#
_symmetry.space_group_name_H-M   'P 1'
#
loop_
_entity.id
_entity.type
_entity.pdbx_description
1 polymer ?
#
loop_
_entity_poly.entity_id
_entity_poly.type
_entity_poly.pdbx_seq_one_letter_code
_entity_poly.pdbx_strand_id
1 'polypeptide(L)'
;MCIAAWLWQSHPVYPLLLLLNRDEFHDRPTKPVAWWGDGFQKILGGRDGLAGGTWLGCTRDGRLAFLTNVLEPDLLSSAKSRGELPLRFLQGRKSPVEFAEDLVKEANEYNGFNLVLSDTSSKLMVYVSNRPKGELVSVQVVPPGLHVLSNAKLDSPWPKAQRLGTSFMDLILKHRDEEISQEDMVEVLMFDTTKADRERLPNTGCDPNWELNLSPVFVEVETELVITDAKLLPFDHFVRTKTHTISLFL
;
A
#
# COMPACT_ATOMS: atom_id res chain seq x y z
N MET A 1 -0.10 2.59 -8.47
CA MET A 1 1.09 2.34 -7.63
C MET A 1 0.76 2.76 -6.20
N CYS A 2 1.51 2.33 -5.20
CA CYS A 2 1.18 2.64 -3.81
C CYS A 2 2.47 2.81 -3.01
N ILE A 3 2.38 3.61 -1.95
CA ILE A 3 3.43 3.71 -0.94
C ILE A 3 2.79 3.93 0.43
N ALA A 4 3.34 3.28 1.44
CA ALA A 4 2.95 3.41 2.83
C ALA A 4 4.19 3.61 3.69
N ALA A 5 4.09 4.46 4.71
CA ALA A 5 5.06 4.57 5.78
C ALA A 5 4.33 4.49 7.11
N TRP A 6 4.87 3.72 8.04
CA TRP A 6 4.25 3.59 9.36
C TRP A 6 5.26 3.38 10.47
N LEU A 7 4.90 3.89 11.64
CA LEU A 7 5.60 3.67 12.89
C LEU A 7 4.80 2.69 13.73
N TRP A 8 5.34 1.49 13.92
CA TRP A 8 4.70 0.40 14.65
C TRP A 8 5.29 0.24 16.04
N GLN A 9 4.45 0.32 17.09
CA GLN A 9 4.83 0.10 18.49
C GLN A 9 6.08 0.87 18.96
N SER A 10 6.32 2.03 18.36
CA SER A 10 7.56 2.80 18.56
C SER A 10 7.32 4.28 18.80
N HIS A 11 6.05 4.72 18.83
CA HIS A 11 5.67 6.06 19.27
C HIS A 11 5.24 6.02 20.75
N PRO A 12 5.56 7.04 21.57
CA PRO A 12 5.15 7.09 22.97
C PRO A 12 3.62 7.17 23.17
N VAL A 13 2.89 7.73 22.20
CA VAL A 13 1.44 7.99 22.30
C VAL A 13 0.60 7.04 21.44
N TYR A 14 1.06 6.73 20.22
CA TYR A 14 0.25 6.03 19.22
C TYR A 14 0.86 4.65 18.97
N PRO A 15 0.19 3.53 19.31
CA PRO A 15 0.69 2.21 18.96
C PRO A 15 0.89 2.03 17.44
N LEU A 16 0.15 2.79 16.61
CA LEU A 16 0.37 2.84 15.18
C LEU A 16 0.13 4.25 14.60
N LEU A 17 1.13 4.73 13.87
CA LEU A 17 0.99 5.85 12.92
C LEU A 17 1.14 5.30 11.51
N LEU A 18 0.13 5.45 10.65
CA LEU A 18 0.16 4.94 9.28
C LEU A 18 -0.26 6.03 8.29
N LEU A 19 0.58 6.26 7.28
CA LEU A 19 0.29 7.08 6.12
C LEU A 19 0.38 6.21 4.86
N LEU A 20 -0.61 6.32 3.97
CA LEU A 20 -0.65 5.55 2.74
C LEU A 20 -1.18 6.39 1.58
N ASN A 21 -0.40 6.43 0.50
CA ASN A 21 -0.81 6.91 -0.81
C ASN A 21 -1.15 5.73 -1.71
N ARG A 22 -2.34 5.77 -2.30
CA ARG A 22 -2.71 4.94 -3.45
C ARG A 22 -2.75 5.79 -4.71
N ASP A 23 -1.78 5.59 -5.57
CA ASP A 23 -1.79 6.09 -6.95
C ASP A 23 -2.61 5.12 -7.81
N GLU A 24 -3.61 5.62 -8.50
CA GLU A 24 -4.49 4.82 -9.34
C GLU A 24 -4.85 5.56 -10.62
N PHE A 25 -5.24 4.81 -11.65
CA PHE A 25 -5.79 5.39 -12.87
C PHE A 25 -6.99 6.30 -12.54
N HIS A 26 -7.04 7.49 -13.14
CA HIS A 26 -8.13 8.44 -12.93
C HIS A 26 -9.49 7.81 -13.20
N ASP A 27 -9.59 7.05 -14.30
CA ASP A 27 -10.84 6.44 -14.76
C ASP A 27 -11.28 5.24 -13.93
N ARG A 28 -10.42 4.72 -13.04
CA ARG A 28 -10.83 3.64 -12.14
C ARG A 28 -11.83 4.19 -11.11
N PRO A 29 -13.08 3.69 -11.08
CA PRO A 29 -14.08 4.19 -10.13
C PRO A 29 -13.66 3.86 -8.71
N THR A 30 -13.68 4.86 -7.82
CA THR A 30 -13.35 4.72 -6.40
C THR A 30 -14.38 5.44 -5.55
N LYS A 31 -14.73 4.87 -4.40
CA LYS A 31 -15.51 5.57 -3.37
C LYS A 31 -14.57 6.11 -2.30
N PRO A 32 -14.84 7.33 -1.78
CA PRO A 32 -14.02 7.93 -0.73
C PRO A 32 -14.06 7.08 0.54
N VAL A 33 -13.13 7.37 1.46
CA VAL A 33 -13.10 6.73 2.78
C VAL A 33 -14.42 6.99 3.50
N ALA A 34 -15.08 5.91 3.90
CA ALA A 34 -16.30 5.94 4.70
C ALA A 34 -16.44 4.61 5.46
N TRP A 35 -17.39 4.55 6.38
CA TRP A 35 -17.84 3.28 6.94
C TRP A 35 -18.76 2.57 5.94
N TRP A 36 -18.48 1.32 5.61
CA TRP A 36 -19.30 0.49 4.74
C TRP A 36 -19.31 -0.98 5.16
N GLY A 37 -20.24 -1.75 4.57
CA GLY A 37 -20.57 -3.10 5.02
C GLY A 37 -21.63 -3.12 6.11
N ASP A 38 -22.01 -4.31 6.55
CA ASP A 38 -23.12 -4.55 7.46
C ASP A 38 -22.68 -5.21 8.78
N GLY A 39 -23.50 -5.07 9.82
CA GLY A 39 -23.31 -5.73 11.11
C GLY A 39 -22.08 -5.27 11.91
N PHE A 40 -21.48 -6.20 12.66
CA PHE A 40 -20.32 -5.95 13.52
C PHE A 40 -19.00 -5.78 12.75
N GLN A 41 -19.00 -6.00 11.44
CA GLN A 41 -17.82 -5.96 10.57
C GLN A 41 -17.84 -4.75 9.64
N LYS A 42 -18.35 -3.61 10.12
CA LYS A 42 -18.23 -2.35 9.38
C LYS A 42 -16.76 -2.02 9.20
N ILE A 43 -16.40 -1.69 7.97
CA ILE A 43 -15.04 -1.36 7.55
C ILE A 43 -14.98 0.14 7.31
N LEU A 44 -14.00 0.81 7.91
CA LEU A 44 -13.59 2.14 7.54
C LEU A 44 -12.46 2.03 6.51
N GLY A 45 -12.67 2.55 5.32
CA GLY A 45 -11.64 2.52 4.28
C GLY A 45 -12.19 2.95 2.93
N GLY A 46 -11.30 3.18 1.97
CA GLY A 46 -11.70 3.40 0.59
C GLY A 46 -12.25 2.13 -0.05
N ARG A 47 -13.14 2.27 -1.04
CA ARG A 47 -13.71 1.12 -1.75
C ARG A 47 -13.47 1.22 -3.24
N ASP A 48 -12.97 0.14 -3.82
CA ASP A 48 -12.79 0.01 -5.25
C ASP A 48 -14.15 -0.18 -5.93
N GLY A 49 -14.49 0.69 -6.87
CA GLY A 49 -15.77 0.67 -7.57
C GLY A 49 -15.85 -0.36 -8.69
N LEU A 50 -14.71 -0.88 -9.15
CA LEU A 50 -14.65 -1.88 -10.22
C LEU A 50 -14.67 -3.31 -9.66
N ALA A 51 -13.71 -3.64 -8.80
CA ALA A 51 -13.54 -4.98 -8.23
C ALA A 51 -14.17 -5.14 -6.83
N GLY A 52 -14.71 -4.07 -6.25
CA GLY A 52 -15.44 -4.13 -4.98
C GLY A 52 -14.59 -4.24 -3.70
N GLY A 53 -13.27 -4.42 -3.83
CA GLY A 53 -12.32 -4.57 -2.72
C GLY A 53 -11.87 -3.26 -2.04
N THR A 54 -10.83 -3.34 -1.23
CA THR A 54 -10.16 -2.19 -0.60
C THR A 54 -8.64 -2.27 -0.73
N TRP A 55 -7.95 -1.14 -0.57
CA TRP A 55 -6.49 -1.06 -0.50
C TRP A 55 -5.97 -0.78 0.91
N LEU A 56 -6.82 -0.21 1.77
CA LEU A 56 -6.58 0.06 3.17
C LEU A 56 -7.93 0.15 3.87
N GLY A 57 -8.06 -0.56 4.98
CA GLY A 57 -9.18 -0.36 5.88
C GLY A 57 -8.95 -0.93 7.26
N CYS A 58 -9.79 -0.50 8.19
CA CYS A 58 -9.81 -1.00 9.55
C CYS A 58 -11.24 -1.28 10.03
N THR A 59 -11.36 -2.02 11.11
CA THR A 59 -12.61 -2.30 11.81
C THR A 59 -12.60 -1.66 13.20
N ARG A 60 -13.77 -1.61 13.85
CA ARG A 60 -13.90 -1.03 15.20
C ARG A 60 -13.24 -1.86 16.31
N ASP A 61 -13.04 -3.15 16.07
CA ASP A 61 -12.37 -4.09 16.98
C ASP A 61 -10.84 -4.12 16.79
N GLY A 62 -10.28 -3.20 16.00
CA GLY A 62 -8.83 -3.03 15.89
C GLY A 62 -8.14 -3.87 14.82
N ARG A 63 -8.90 -4.49 13.91
CA ARG A 63 -8.30 -5.09 12.71
C ARG A 63 -7.91 -4.00 11.74
N LEU A 64 -6.76 -4.16 11.12
CA LEU A 64 -6.25 -3.29 10.08
C LEU A 64 -5.66 -4.15 8.96
N ALA A 65 -5.93 -3.78 7.71
CA ALA A 65 -5.22 -4.37 6.60
C ALA A 65 -5.02 -3.35 5.48
N PHE A 66 -3.85 -3.41 4.86
CA PHE A 66 -3.53 -2.64 3.67
C PHE A 66 -2.64 -3.41 2.73
N LEU A 67 -2.62 -2.98 1.47
CA LEU A 67 -1.82 -3.60 0.43
C LEU A 67 -1.10 -2.58 -0.43
N THR A 68 0.02 -3.01 -1.00
CA THR A 68 0.65 -2.36 -2.14
C THR A 68 0.85 -3.40 -3.25
N ASN A 69 0.72 -2.98 -4.50
CA ASN A 69 1.04 -3.84 -5.63
C ASN A 69 2.56 -3.97 -5.78
N VAL A 70 3.06 -5.14 -6.17
CA VAL A 70 4.45 -5.25 -6.63
C VAL A 70 4.54 -4.74 -8.07
N LEU A 71 5.56 -3.94 -8.38
CA LEU A 71 5.87 -3.48 -9.73
C LEU A 71 6.60 -4.59 -10.48
N GLU A 72 5.97 -5.10 -11.53
CA GLU A 72 6.50 -6.16 -12.39
C GLU A 72 5.90 -6.03 -13.79
N PRO A 73 6.62 -6.46 -14.84
CA PRO A 73 6.11 -6.39 -16.22
C PRO A 73 5.05 -7.46 -16.51
N ASP A 74 5.21 -8.66 -15.96
CA ASP A 74 4.38 -9.82 -16.30
C ASP A 74 3.19 -9.98 -15.36
N LEU A 75 2.01 -9.63 -15.86
CA LEU A 75 0.74 -9.76 -15.14
C LEU A 75 -0.09 -10.94 -15.67
N LEU A 76 -0.66 -11.71 -14.73
CA LEU A 76 -1.68 -12.71 -15.01
C LEU A 76 -3.03 -12.00 -15.25
N SER A 77 -3.57 -12.13 -16.44
CA SER A 77 -4.85 -11.50 -16.84
C SER A 77 -6.06 -12.11 -16.13
N SER A 78 -5.98 -13.38 -15.75
CA SER A 78 -7.02 -14.12 -15.03
C SER A 78 -6.90 -14.05 -13.50
N ALA A 79 -5.95 -13.27 -12.98
CA ALA A 79 -5.73 -13.16 -11.54
C ALA A 79 -6.94 -12.56 -10.80
N LYS A 80 -7.16 -13.05 -9.57
CA LYS A 80 -8.09 -12.43 -8.63
C LYS A 80 -7.65 -11.01 -8.27
N SER A 81 -8.62 -10.17 -7.91
CA SER A 81 -8.33 -8.81 -7.46
C SER A 81 -7.61 -8.83 -6.11
N ARG A 82 -6.42 -8.25 -6.04
CA ARG A 82 -5.65 -8.11 -4.79
C ARG A 82 -6.42 -7.37 -3.69
N GLY A 83 -7.32 -6.45 -4.07
CA GLY A 83 -8.14 -5.71 -3.11
C GLY A 83 -9.15 -6.56 -2.34
N GLU A 84 -9.37 -7.81 -2.76
CA GLU A 84 -10.14 -8.80 -2.01
C GLU A 84 -9.41 -9.27 -0.74
N LEU A 85 -8.07 -9.28 -0.74
CA LEU A 85 -7.25 -9.77 0.37
C LEU A 85 -7.47 -9.01 1.69
N PRO A 86 -7.28 -7.67 1.75
CA PRO A 86 -7.56 -6.94 2.98
C PRO A 86 -9.05 -7.00 3.34
N LEU A 87 -9.96 -6.98 2.34
CA LEU A 87 -11.39 -7.09 2.59
C LEU A 87 -11.75 -8.39 3.32
N ARG A 88 -11.25 -9.53 2.82
CA ARG A 88 -11.47 -10.85 3.44
C ARG A 88 -10.90 -10.94 4.85
N PHE A 89 -9.76 -10.32 5.11
CA PHE A 89 -9.21 -10.27 6.47
C PHE A 89 -10.09 -9.43 7.42
N LEU A 90 -10.54 -8.26 6.96
CA LEU A 90 -11.36 -7.35 7.76
C LEU A 90 -12.77 -7.90 8.03
N GLN A 91 -13.32 -8.70 7.10
CA GLN A 91 -14.56 -9.47 7.28
C GLN A 91 -14.35 -10.81 7.98
N GLY A 92 -13.10 -11.18 8.27
CA GLY A 92 -12.75 -12.43 8.93
C GLY A 92 -12.74 -12.32 10.44
N ARG A 93 -12.49 -13.46 11.10
CA ARG A 93 -12.16 -13.53 12.54
C ARG A 93 -10.81 -14.18 12.82
N LYS A 94 -10.12 -14.66 11.78
CA LYS A 94 -8.78 -15.26 11.88
C LYS A 94 -7.77 -14.22 12.31
N SER A 95 -6.86 -14.57 13.21
CA SER A 95 -5.69 -13.76 13.53
C SER A 95 -4.86 -13.45 12.27
N PRO A 96 -3.99 -12.42 12.30
CA PRO A 96 -3.09 -12.12 11.19
C PRO A 96 -2.30 -13.34 10.69
N VAL A 97 -1.83 -14.20 11.61
CA VAL A 97 -1.04 -15.41 11.29
C VAL A 97 -1.92 -16.48 10.64
N GLU A 98 -3.06 -16.83 11.25
CA GLU A 98 -3.97 -17.85 10.68
C GLU A 98 -4.46 -17.46 9.28
N PHE A 99 -4.74 -16.16 9.06
CA PHE A 99 -5.11 -15.68 7.72
C PHE A 99 -3.96 -15.82 6.73
N ALA A 100 -2.73 -15.47 7.14
CA ALA A 100 -1.55 -15.60 6.29
C ALA A 100 -1.27 -17.05 5.91
N GLU A 101 -1.37 -17.99 6.85
CA GLU A 101 -1.17 -19.42 6.61
C GLU A 101 -2.13 -20.00 5.56
N ASP A 102 -3.39 -19.55 5.56
CA ASP A 102 -4.35 -19.94 4.54
C ASP A 102 -4.09 -19.25 3.21
N LEU A 103 -3.73 -17.96 3.22
CA LEU A 103 -3.43 -17.20 2.01
C LEU A 103 -2.25 -17.81 1.24
N VAL A 104 -1.24 -18.37 1.92
CA VAL A 104 -0.11 -19.04 1.26
C VAL A 104 -0.56 -20.09 0.24
N LYS A 105 -1.68 -20.79 0.49
CA LYS A 105 -2.21 -21.87 -0.35
C LYS A 105 -2.80 -21.39 -1.68
N GLU A 106 -3.24 -20.13 -1.74
CA GLU A 106 -3.91 -19.52 -2.90
C GLU A 106 -3.19 -18.26 -3.42
N ALA A 107 -2.00 -17.94 -2.88
CA ALA A 107 -1.27 -16.71 -3.21
C ALA A 107 -0.86 -16.60 -4.68
N ASN A 108 -0.77 -17.74 -5.38
CA ASN A 108 -0.49 -17.84 -6.81
C ASN A 108 -1.68 -17.43 -7.70
N GLU A 109 -2.87 -17.29 -7.16
CA GLU A 109 -4.06 -16.82 -7.88
C GLU A 109 -4.10 -15.29 -8.04
N TYR A 110 -3.12 -14.59 -7.45
CA TYR A 110 -3.03 -13.13 -7.46
C TYR A 110 -1.76 -12.65 -8.18
N ASN A 111 -1.85 -11.50 -8.85
CA ASN A 111 -0.66 -10.75 -9.28
C ASN A 111 0.19 -10.32 -8.07
N GLY A 112 1.43 -9.86 -8.32
CA GLY A 112 2.38 -9.52 -7.27
C GLY A 112 1.79 -8.55 -6.24
N PHE A 113 1.86 -8.91 -4.96
CA PHE A 113 1.34 -8.11 -3.87
C PHE A 113 2.27 -8.09 -2.65
N ASN A 114 2.10 -7.04 -1.87
CA ASN A 114 2.51 -6.96 -0.48
C ASN A 114 1.28 -6.66 0.34
N LEU A 115 1.01 -7.48 1.34
CA LEU A 115 -0.16 -7.39 2.23
C LEU A 115 0.33 -7.23 3.66
N VAL A 116 -0.17 -6.24 4.37
CA VAL A 116 0.05 -6.05 5.79
C VAL A 116 -1.26 -6.26 6.52
N LEU A 117 -1.24 -7.13 7.51
CA LEU A 117 -2.37 -7.51 8.35
C LEU A 117 -2.01 -7.19 9.79
N SER A 118 -2.89 -6.50 10.52
CA SER A 118 -2.66 -6.22 11.92
C SER A 118 -3.93 -6.37 12.75
N ASP A 119 -3.72 -6.77 13.99
CA ASP A 119 -4.70 -6.70 15.06
C ASP A 119 -4.06 -5.91 16.21
N THR A 120 -4.60 -4.72 16.46
CA THR A 120 -4.09 -3.81 17.50
C THR A 120 -4.33 -4.34 18.90
N SER A 121 -5.35 -5.19 19.10
CA SER A 121 -5.66 -5.80 20.40
C SER A 121 -4.59 -6.80 20.82
N SER A 122 -4.15 -7.65 19.88
CA SER A 122 -3.04 -8.59 20.10
C SER A 122 -1.66 -7.99 19.85
N LYS A 123 -1.59 -6.73 19.39
CA LYS A 123 -0.33 -6.04 19.01
C LYS A 123 0.49 -6.85 18.01
N LEU A 124 -0.19 -7.54 17.09
CA LEU A 124 0.43 -8.37 16.08
C LEU A 124 0.28 -7.72 14.71
N MET A 125 1.36 -7.71 13.94
CA MET A 125 1.37 -7.31 12.55
C MET A 125 2.13 -8.34 11.74
N VAL A 126 1.54 -8.77 10.63
CA VAL A 126 2.08 -9.78 9.72
C VAL A 126 2.16 -9.18 8.33
N TYR A 127 3.31 -9.35 7.69
CA TYR A 127 3.53 -9.04 6.30
C TYR A 127 3.51 -10.33 5.47
N VAL A 128 2.79 -10.29 4.34
CA VAL A 128 2.71 -11.38 3.37
C VAL A 128 3.03 -10.88 1.98
N SER A 129 3.87 -11.59 1.23
CA SER A 129 4.13 -11.31 -0.18
C SER A 129 4.31 -12.58 -0.99
N ASN A 130 3.67 -12.63 -2.17
CA ASN A 130 3.85 -13.72 -3.14
C ASN A 130 5.02 -13.45 -4.12
N ARG A 131 5.95 -12.58 -3.74
CA ARG A 131 7.13 -12.22 -4.54
C ARG A 131 8.42 -12.39 -3.75
N PRO A 132 9.51 -12.78 -4.45
CA PRO A 132 9.68 -12.87 -5.90
C PRO A 132 9.10 -14.17 -6.47
N LYS A 133 8.85 -14.23 -7.79
CA LYS A 133 8.29 -15.43 -8.43
C LYS A 133 9.27 -16.61 -8.29
N GLY A 134 8.73 -17.81 -8.05
CA GLY A 134 9.52 -19.04 -7.91
C GLY A 134 10.09 -19.30 -6.51
N GLU A 135 9.96 -18.35 -5.58
CA GLU A 135 10.24 -18.55 -4.16
C GLU A 135 8.95 -18.89 -3.40
N LEU A 136 9.13 -19.39 -2.16
CA LEU A 136 8.02 -19.56 -1.24
C LEU A 136 7.39 -18.20 -0.90
N VAL A 137 6.08 -18.20 -0.65
CA VAL A 137 5.36 -17.01 -0.17
C VAL A 137 6.02 -16.55 1.13
N SER A 138 6.45 -15.29 1.15
CA SER A 138 7.06 -14.68 2.33
C SER A 138 5.95 -14.35 3.32
N VAL A 139 6.07 -14.88 4.54
CA VAL A 139 5.23 -14.53 5.69
C VAL A 139 6.17 -14.19 6.84
N GLN A 140 6.04 -12.99 7.40
CA GLN A 140 6.86 -12.57 8.54
C GLN A 140 6.08 -11.69 9.51
N VAL A 141 6.42 -11.79 10.79
CA VAL A 141 5.95 -10.83 11.80
C VAL A 141 6.72 -9.52 11.60
N VAL A 142 6.00 -8.41 11.53
CA VAL A 142 6.60 -7.07 11.42
C VAL A 142 7.07 -6.62 12.80
N PRO A 143 8.38 -6.39 12.99
CA PRO A 143 8.91 -5.95 14.29
C PRO A 143 8.47 -4.51 14.61
N PRO A 144 8.51 -4.07 15.88
CA PRO A 144 8.38 -2.66 16.19
C PRO A 144 9.44 -1.82 15.46
N GLY A 145 9.01 -0.69 14.90
CA GLY A 145 9.90 0.24 14.21
C GLY A 145 9.20 1.07 13.15
N LEU A 146 9.99 1.89 12.46
CA LEU A 146 9.58 2.54 11.22
C LEU A 146 9.72 1.56 10.07
N HIS A 147 8.69 1.48 9.25
CA HIS A 147 8.68 0.69 8.02
C HIS A 147 8.17 1.52 6.86
N VAL A 148 8.72 1.24 5.68
CA VAL A 148 8.26 1.84 4.42
C VAL A 148 8.05 0.76 3.38
N LEU A 149 6.85 0.73 2.81
CA LEU A 149 6.45 -0.23 1.80
C LEU A 149 5.99 0.51 0.56
N SER A 150 6.71 0.30 -0.54
CA SER A 150 6.24 0.71 -1.86
C SER A 150 5.97 -0.53 -2.73
N ASN A 151 6.43 -0.54 -3.97
CA ASN A 151 6.05 -1.54 -4.95
C ASN A 151 7.05 -2.70 -5.08
N ALA A 152 7.83 -2.95 -4.03
CA ALA A 152 8.76 -4.07 -3.89
C ALA A 152 8.59 -4.69 -2.51
N LYS A 153 9.52 -5.54 -2.08
CA LYS A 153 9.48 -6.14 -0.73
C LYS A 153 9.50 -5.06 0.36
N LEU A 154 8.99 -5.39 1.55
CA LEU A 154 9.05 -4.54 2.74
C LEU A 154 10.48 -3.99 2.96
N ASP A 155 10.56 -2.68 3.23
CA ASP A 155 11.81 -1.95 3.51
C ASP A 155 12.87 -2.05 2.39
N SER A 156 12.43 -2.32 1.15
CA SER A 156 13.31 -2.23 -0.02
C SER A 156 13.90 -0.83 -0.13
N PRO A 157 15.20 -0.69 -0.44
CA PRO A 157 15.92 0.59 -0.43
C PRO A 157 15.65 1.42 -1.70
N TRP A 158 14.39 1.54 -2.10
CA TRP A 158 14.01 2.37 -3.24
C TRP A 158 14.16 3.85 -2.88
N PRO A 159 14.62 4.73 -3.79
CA PRO A 159 14.91 6.12 -3.47
C PRO A 159 13.76 6.84 -2.76
N LYS A 160 12.51 6.65 -3.22
CA LYS A 160 11.33 7.25 -2.59
C LYS A 160 11.00 6.67 -1.21
N ALA A 161 11.25 5.38 -1.01
CA ALA A 161 11.03 4.76 0.28
C ALA A 161 12.04 5.28 1.31
N GLN A 162 13.30 5.42 0.91
CA GLN A 162 14.37 5.99 1.75
C GLN A 162 14.10 7.47 2.06
N ARG A 163 13.73 8.28 1.07
CA ARG A 163 13.36 9.69 1.29
C ARG A 163 12.18 9.83 2.25
N LEU A 164 11.12 9.06 2.01
CA LEU A 164 9.93 9.08 2.86
C LEU A 164 10.27 8.64 4.29
N GLY A 165 11.03 7.56 4.46
CA GLY A 165 11.45 7.09 5.78
C GLY A 165 12.32 8.08 6.53
N THR A 166 13.27 8.73 5.84
CA THR A 166 14.11 9.78 6.42
C THR A 166 13.26 10.97 6.88
N SER A 167 12.39 11.46 6.00
CA SER A 167 11.50 12.60 6.30
C SER A 167 10.54 12.28 7.44
N PHE A 168 10.04 11.04 7.50
CA PHE A 168 9.17 10.56 8.59
C PHE A 168 9.91 10.62 9.93
N MET A 169 11.13 10.08 10.01
CA MET A 169 11.92 10.13 11.24
C MET A 169 12.27 11.55 11.64
N ASP A 170 12.68 12.39 10.70
CA ASP A 170 13.03 13.79 10.97
C ASP A 170 11.84 14.54 11.55
N LEU A 171 10.64 14.31 11.01
CA LEU A 171 9.40 14.91 11.51
C LEU A 171 9.06 14.43 12.94
N ILE A 172 9.13 13.12 13.20
CA ILE A 172 8.88 12.56 14.54
C ILE A 172 9.91 13.07 15.56
N LEU A 173 11.19 13.18 15.19
CA LEU A 173 12.23 13.67 16.09
C LEU A 173 12.08 15.16 16.39
N LYS A 174 11.69 15.97 15.39
CA LYS A 174 11.47 17.41 15.55
C LYS A 174 10.35 17.72 16.54
N HIS A 175 9.34 16.87 16.62
CA HIS A 175 8.15 17.07 17.46
C HIS A 175 8.04 16.01 18.56
N ARG A 176 9.16 15.48 19.08
CA ARG A 176 9.15 14.42 20.09
C ARG A 176 8.27 14.76 21.32
N ASP A 177 8.21 16.03 21.68
CA ASP A 177 7.52 16.53 22.89
C ASP A 177 6.19 17.25 22.57
N GLU A 178 5.77 17.29 21.30
CA GLU A 178 4.58 18.01 20.83
C GLU A 178 3.71 17.12 19.94
N GLU A 179 2.39 17.33 19.98
CA GLU A 179 1.49 16.64 19.05
C GLU A 179 1.65 17.23 17.65
N ILE A 180 2.00 16.41 16.67
CA ILE A 180 2.04 16.83 15.27
C ILE A 180 0.62 16.76 14.73
N SER A 181 0.17 17.82 14.05
CA SER A 181 -1.12 17.77 13.37
C SER A 181 -1.10 16.72 12.26
N GLN A 182 -2.24 16.06 12.05
CA GLN A 182 -2.36 15.04 10.99
C GLN A 182 -2.17 15.67 9.61
N GLU A 183 -2.64 16.90 9.46
CA GLU A 183 -2.52 17.72 8.26
C GLU A 183 -1.05 17.99 7.92
N ASP A 184 -0.24 18.43 8.89
CA ASP A 184 1.19 18.69 8.68
C ASP A 184 1.94 17.41 8.31
N MET A 185 1.63 16.29 8.96
CA MET A 185 2.22 14.98 8.60
C MET A 185 1.91 14.62 7.15
N VAL A 186 0.67 14.81 6.70
CA VAL A 186 0.26 14.52 5.33
C VAL A 186 0.97 15.45 4.35
N GLU A 187 0.96 16.76 4.62
CA GLU A 187 1.54 17.76 3.73
C GLU A 187 3.04 17.53 3.54
N VAL A 188 3.77 17.31 4.64
CA VAL A 188 5.22 17.14 4.61
C VAL A 188 5.63 15.80 4.01
N LEU A 189 4.91 14.72 4.32
CA LEU A 189 5.37 13.36 3.98
C LEU A 189 4.74 12.81 2.70
N MET A 190 3.47 13.14 2.43
CA MET A 190 2.68 12.43 1.42
C MET A 190 2.48 13.21 0.13
N PHE A 191 2.94 14.46 0.03
CA PHE A 191 2.88 15.28 -1.18
C PHE A 191 4.23 15.50 -1.89
N ASP A 192 5.26 14.71 -1.55
CA ASP A 192 6.56 14.75 -2.24
C ASP A 192 6.46 14.26 -3.70
N THR A 193 6.58 15.20 -4.65
CA THR A 193 6.61 14.96 -6.11
C THR A 193 8.02 14.74 -6.67
N THR A 194 9.05 14.69 -5.82
CA THR A 194 10.46 14.55 -6.23
C THR A 194 10.71 13.23 -6.97
N LYS A 195 11.23 13.32 -8.20
CA LYS A 195 11.68 12.15 -8.97
C LYS A 195 13.07 11.69 -8.52
N ALA A 196 13.33 10.39 -8.61
CA ALA A 196 14.65 9.83 -8.39
C ALA A 196 15.59 10.08 -9.58
N ASP A 197 16.89 10.07 -9.33
CA ASP A 197 17.91 10.03 -10.39
C ASP A 197 17.76 8.74 -11.20
N ARG A 198 17.88 8.82 -12.54
CA ARG A 198 17.70 7.66 -13.43
C ARG A 198 18.63 6.49 -13.09
N GLU A 199 19.85 6.80 -12.64
CA GLU A 199 20.86 5.82 -12.24
C GLU A 199 20.53 5.08 -10.94
N ARG A 200 19.61 5.64 -10.14
CA ARG A 200 19.17 5.09 -8.85
C ARG A 200 17.80 4.42 -8.94
N LEU A 201 17.20 4.37 -10.13
CA LEU A 201 15.94 3.66 -10.32
C LEU A 201 16.13 2.18 -10.01
N PRO A 202 15.08 1.53 -9.46
CA PRO A 202 15.10 0.08 -9.37
C PRO A 202 15.23 -0.52 -10.78
N ASN A 203 15.64 -1.79 -10.86
CA ASN A 203 15.57 -2.55 -12.10
C ASN A 203 14.51 -3.64 -11.92
N THR A 204 13.24 -3.30 -12.13
CA THR A 204 12.11 -4.23 -11.98
C THR A 204 11.82 -5.02 -13.25
N GLY A 205 12.55 -4.75 -14.33
CA GLY A 205 12.24 -5.24 -15.68
C GLY A 205 11.10 -4.47 -16.37
N CYS A 206 10.62 -3.38 -15.78
CA CYS A 206 9.67 -2.46 -16.42
C CYS A 206 10.38 -1.40 -17.27
N ASP A 207 9.63 -0.62 -18.04
CA ASP A 207 10.18 0.52 -18.77
C ASP A 207 10.81 1.54 -17.81
N PRO A 208 12.07 1.97 -18.01
CA PRO A 208 12.72 2.93 -17.11
C PRO A 208 12.02 4.29 -17.01
N ASN A 209 11.27 4.72 -18.02
CA ASN A 209 10.44 5.92 -17.92
C ASN A 209 9.25 5.71 -16.98
N TRP A 210 8.68 4.50 -16.93
CA TRP A 210 7.66 4.17 -15.94
C TRP A 210 8.25 4.19 -14.54
N GLU A 211 9.40 3.56 -14.32
CA GLU A 211 10.09 3.59 -13.02
C GLU A 211 10.40 5.03 -12.58
N LEU A 212 10.87 5.88 -13.50
CA LEU A 212 11.12 7.30 -13.24
C LEU A 212 9.84 8.05 -12.86
N ASN A 213 8.76 7.84 -13.59
CA ASN A 213 7.49 8.51 -13.37
C ASN A 213 6.77 8.06 -12.09
N LEU A 214 7.05 6.84 -11.63
CA LEU A 214 6.50 6.26 -10.40
C LEU A 214 7.45 6.41 -9.21
N SER A 215 8.58 7.12 -9.39
CA SER A 215 9.59 7.39 -8.37
C SER A 215 9.27 8.52 -7.37
N PRO A 216 8.21 9.33 -7.53
CA PRO A 216 7.71 10.17 -6.44
C PRO A 216 6.92 9.42 -5.36
N VAL A 217 6.73 10.05 -4.19
CA VAL A 217 5.79 9.59 -3.14
C VAL A 217 4.34 9.94 -3.54
N PHE A 218 4.16 11.13 -4.12
CA PHE A 218 2.92 11.59 -4.71
C PHE A 218 3.05 11.60 -6.23
N VAL A 219 2.39 10.64 -6.89
CA VAL A 219 2.54 10.44 -8.33
C VAL A 219 1.55 11.33 -9.10
N GLU A 220 2.08 12.38 -9.73
CA GLU A 220 1.39 13.20 -10.73
C GLU A 220 1.98 12.93 -12.11
N VAL A 221 1.31 12.09 -12.92
CA VAL A 221 1.68 11.93 -14.32
C VAL A 221 0.48 12.02 -15.25
N GLU A 222 0.69 12.75 -16.34
CA GLU A 222 -0.09 12.69 -17.58
C GLU A 222 0.77 11.95 -18.61
N THR A 223 0.74 10.62 -18.63
CA THR A 223 1.61 9.83 -19.51
C THR A 223 0.82 8.79 -20.25
N GLU A 224 1.13 8.52 -21.53
CA GLU A 224 0.67 7.32 -22.23
C GLU A 224 1.19 6.06 -21.52
N LEU A 225 0.43 5.53 -20.58
CA LEU A 225 0.67 4.19 -20.04
C LEU A 225 0.08 3.20 -21.04
N VAL A 226 0.86 2.84 -22.05
CA VAL A 226 0.50 1.77 -22.98
C VAL A 226 0.58 0.45 -22.21
N ILE A 227 -0.53 0.01 -21.64
CA ILE A 227 -0.67 -1.36 -21.13
C ILE A 227 -0.84 -2.25 -22.35
N THR A 228 0.25 -2.79 -22.87
CA THR A 228 0.16 -3.87 -23.87
C THR A 228 -0.42 -5.10 -23.17
N ASP A 229 -1.65 -5.44 -23.55
CA ASP A 229 -2.44 -6.62 -23.17
C ASP A 229 -3.21 -6.61 -21.84
N ALA A 230 -4.27 -5.79 -21.81
CA ALA A 230 -5.59 -6.28 -21.40
C ALA A 230 -6.60 -5.88 -22.48
N LYS A 231 -7.15 -6.85 -23.22
CA LYS A 231 -8.12 -6.62 -24.30
C LYS A 231 -9.33 -5.84 -23.79
N LEU A 232 -9.33 -4.53 -24.06
CA LEU A 232 -10.40 -3.65 -24.54
C LEU A 232 -10.04 -2.22 -24.16
N LEU A 233 -9.47 -1.47 -25.10
CA LEU A 233 -9.86 -0.09 -25.47
C LEU A 233 -8.99 0.35 -26.67
N PRO A 234 -9.57 0.75 -27.82
CA PRO A 234 -8.82 1.28 -28.94
C PRO A 234 -8.83 2.81 -28.87
N PHE A 235 -8.00 3.45 -28.04
CA PHE A 235 -7.80 4.90 -28.12
C PHE A 235 -6.42 5.29 -27.59
N ASP A 236 -5.72 6.12 -28.36
CA ASP A 236 -4.59 6.93 -27.90
C ASP A 236 -5.07 7.77 -26.70
N HIS A 237 -4.71 7.36 -25.49
CA HIS A 237 -5.09 8.07 -24.27
C HIS A 237 -3.89 8.27 -23.35
N PHE A 238 -3.58 9.54 -23.11
CA PHE A 238 -2.84 9.98 -21.94
C PHE A 238 -3.50 9.39 -20.69
N VAL A 239 -2.73 8.61 -19.93
CA VAL A 239 -3.18 8.03 -18.68
C VAL A 239 -2.84 9.00 -17.56
N ARG A 240 -3.89 9.53 -16.93
CA ARG A 240 -3.77 10.37 -15.73
C ARG A 240 -3.78 9.47 -14.49
N THR A 241 -2.90 9.75 -13.53
CA THR A 241 -2.94 9.13 -12.19
C THR A 241 -3.53 10.08 -11.15
N LYS A 242 -4.38 9.53 -10.26
CA LYS A 242 -4.87 10.22 -9.05
C LYS A 242 -4.31 9.53 -7.82
N THR A 243 -3.91 10.31 -6.82
CA THR A 243 -3.40 9.79 -5.55
C THR A 243 -4.43 9.98 -4.45
N HIS A 244 -4.78 8.91 -3.76
CA HIS A 244 -5.62 8.96 -2.55
C HIS A 244 -4.71 8.79 -1.34
N THR A 245 -4.60 9.83 -0.53
CA THR A 245 -3.91 9.78 0.76
C THR A 245 -4.90 9.37 1.84
N ILE A 246 -4.53 8.38 2.65
CA ILE A 246 -5.26 7.97 3.83
C ILE A 246 -4.26 7.94 4.99
N SER A 247 -4.66 8.58 6.08
CA SER A 247 -3.88 8.64 7.32
C SER A 247 -4.67 8.00 8.43
N LEU A 248 -4.00 7.17 9.24
CA LEU A 248 -4.62 6.48 10.36
C LEU A 248 -3.71 6.58 11.59
N PHE A 249 -4.30 7.08 12.65
CA PHE A 249 -3.69 7.27 13.97
C PHE A 249 -4.53 6.42 14.95
N LEU A 250 -3.98 5.30 15.41
CA LEU A 250 -4.62 4.37 16.35
C LEU A 250 -3.85 4.31 17.66
#